data_AF-A0A2P0QLN2-F1
#
_entry.id   AF-A0A2P0QLN2-F1
#
_cell.length_a   1.000
_cell.length_b   1.000
_cell.length_c   1.000
_cell.angle_alpha   90.00
_cell.angle_beta   90.00
_cell.angle_gamma   90.00
#
_symmetry.space_group_name_H-M   'P 1'
#
loop_
_entity.id
_entity.type
_entity.pdbx_description
1 polymer ?
#
loop_
_entity_poly.entity_id
_entity_poly.type
_entity_poly.pdbx_seq_one_letter_code
_entity_poly.pdbx_strand_id
1 'polypeptide(L)'
;THIAENRRKQMDPNHKLEKLRDVTDKDVVLVMGHRAPGSAYPSAHPPLSEQQEPNCPIRKLVTPTDGAKAGDRVRYIQFTDSMYNAPCQPYQRSYVEAYRFRGIDPGTLSGRQIVECRERDLEK
;
A
#
# COMPACT_ATOMS: atom_id res chain seq x y z
N THR A 1 -6.19 -23.75 -14.95
CA THR A 1 -6.68 -24.14 -13.60
C THR A 1 -7.34 -22.94 -12.95
N HIS A 2 -8.29 -23.16 -12.02
CA HIS A 2 -8.94 -22.07 -11.27
C HIS A 2 -7.92 -21.22 -10.49
N ILE A 3 -6.82 -21.83 -10.02
CA ILE A 3 -5.69 -21.13 -9.39
C ILE A 3 -5.12 -20.02 -10.29
N ALA A 4 -4.81 -20.35 -11.55
CA ALA A 4 -4.23 -19.39 -12.48
C ALA A 4 -5.22 -18.25 -12.84
N GLU A 5 -6.51 -18.57 -12.88
CA GLU A 5 -7.56 -17.57 -13.11
C GLU A 5 -7.66 -16.59 -11.94
N ASN A 6 -7.64 -17.09 -10.70
CA ASN A 6 -7.66 -16.26 -9.49
C ASN A 6 -6.45 -15.31 -9.44
N ARG A 7 -5.25 -15.80 -9.78
CA ARG A 7 -4.04 -14.95 -9.83
C ARG A 7 -4.18 -13.81 -10.85
N ARG A 8 -4.72 -14.09 -12.03
CA ARG A 8 -4.97 -13.05 -13.06
C ARG A 8 -6.01 -12.03 -12.60
N LYS A 9 -7.14 -12.50 -12.07
CA LYS A 9 -8.20 -11.63 -11.52
C LYS A 9 -7.66 -10.72 -10.41
N GLN A 10 -6.84 -11.27 -9.51
CA GLN A 10 -6.24 -10.49 -8.44
C GLN A 10 -5.29 -9.41 -8.96
N MET A 11 -4.51 -9.64 -10.01
CA MET A 11 -3.58 -8.63 -10.54
C MET A 11 -4.27 -7.57 -11.42
N ASP A 12 -5.36 -7.90 -12.11
CA ASP A 12 -6.02 -7.00 -13.05
C ASP A 12 -6.70 -5.79 -12.36
N PRO A 13 -6.20 -4.55 -12.52
CA PRO A 13 -6.77 -3.37 -11.89
C PRO A 13 -8.25 -3.13 -12.24
N ASN A 14 -8.70 -3.63 -13.39
CA ASN A 14 -10.09 -3.49 -13.84
C ASN A 14 -11.04 -4.52 -13.20
N HIS A 15 -10.49 -5.57 -12.60
CA HIS A 15 -11.27 -6.54 -11.84
C HIS A 15 -11.53 -6.00 -10.43
N LYS A 16 -12.82 -5.87 -10.09
CA LYS A 16 -13.28 -5.47 -8.76
C LYS A 16 -13.15 -6.66 -7.79
N LEU A 17 -12.29 -6.51 -6.78
CA LEU A 17 -12.15 -7.49 -5.70
C LEU A 17 -13.45 -7.57 -4.87
N GLU A 18 -13.84 -8.78 -4.49
CA GLU A 18 -15.04 -9.02 -3.69
C GLU A 18 -14.85 -8.51 -2.25
N LYS A 19 -15.81 -7.73 -1.77
CA LYS A 19 -15.82 -7.21 -0.40
C LYS A 19 -16.51 -8.22 0.52
N LEU A 20 -15.73 -8.86 1.39
CA LEU A 20 -16.23 -9.88 2.33
C LEU A 20 -16.59 -9.34 3.72
N ARG A 21 -16.18 -8.12 4.05
CA ARG A 21 -16.44 -7.48 5.35
C ARG A 21 -16.38 -5.96 5.25
N ASP A 22 -17.03 -5.29 6.19
CA ASP A 22 -16.94 -3.87 6.45
C ASP A 22 -16.02 -3.62 7.64
N VAL A 23 -15.11 -2.65 7.50
CA VAL A 23 -14.18 -2.21 8.55
C VAL A 23 -14.15 -0.69 8.51
N THR A 24 -14.21 -0.04 9.66
CA THR A 24 -14.18 1.43 9.72
C THR A 24 -12.75 1.96 9.56
N ASP A 25 -12.57 3.18 9.05
CA ASP A 25 -11.25 3.83 8.96
C ASP A 25 -10.55 3.87 10.32
N LYS A 26 -11.32 4.10 11.40
CA LYS A 26 -10.81 4.06 12.78
C LYS A 26 -10.22 2.68 13.12
N ASP A 27 -10.92 1.61 12.76
CA ASP A 27 -10.47 0.25 13.05
C ASP A 27 -9.25 -0.13 12.21
N VAL A 28 -9.16 0.34 10.95
CA VAL A 28 -7.97 0.19 10.12
C VAL A 28 -6.75 0.82 10.80
N VAL A 29 -6.87 2.07 11.25
CA VAL A 29 -5.78 2.78 11.97
C VAL A 29 -5.38 2.03 13.25
N LEU A 30 -6.36 1.52 14.01
CA LEU A 30 -6.11 0.76 15.23
C LEU A 30 -5.37 -0.56 14.95
N VAL A 31 -5.77 -1.29 13.91
CA VAL A 31 -5.13 -2.55 13.52
C VAL A 31 -3.69 -2.31 13.04
N MET A 32 -3.44 -1.22 12.33
CA MET A 32 -2.10 -0.87 11.83
C MET A 32 -1.17 -0.38 12.94
N GLY A 33 -1.70 0.33 13.95
CA GLY A 33 -0.95 0.69 15.15
C GLY A 33 0.14 1.75 14.97
N HIS A 34 0.13 2.51 13.86
CA HIS A 34 1.17 3.54 13.58
C HIS A 34 0.89 4.91 14.22
N ARG A 35 -0.39 5.18 14.50
CA ARG A 35 -0.89 6.43 15.09
C ARG A 35 -2.20 6.20 15.85
N ALA A 36 -2.58 7.15 16.69
CA ALA A 36 -3.88 7.13 17.35
C ALA A 36 -4.99 7.63 16.39
N PRO A 37 -6.21 7.07 16.43
CA PRO A 37 -7.32 7.62 15.65
C PRO A 37 -7.55 9.10 15.96
N GLY A 38 -7.67 9.91 14.92
CA GLY A 38 -7.84 11.37 15.02
C GLY A 38 -6.54 12.16 15.18
N SER A 39 -5.38 11.53 15.41
CA SER A 39 -4.10 12.24 15.40
C SER A 39 -3.70 12.62 13.96
N ALA A 40 -2.99 13.74 13.82
CA ALA A 40 -2.38 14.12 12.55
C ALA A 40 -1.36 13.08 12.08
N TYR A 41 -1.16 12.99 10.76
CA TYR A 41 -0.09 12.21 10.17
C TYR A 41 1.27 12.85 10.49
N PRO A 42 2.22 12.14 11.11
CA PRO A 42 3.55 12.68 11.32
C PRO A 42 4.33 12.75 10.01
N SER A 43 5.14 13.80 9.87
CA SER A 43 5.94 14.04 8.67
C SER A 43 7.37 13.54 8.84
N ALA A 44 7.93 12.94 7.78
CA ALA A 44 9.35 12.60 7.65
C ALA A 44 10.18 13.74 7.03
N HIS A 45 9.53 14.63 6.26
CA HIS A 45 10.14 15.82 5.66
C HIS A 45 9.07 16.90 5.45
N PRO A 46 9.45 18.17 5.20
CA PRO A 46 8.49 19.22 4.86
C PRO A 46 7.66 18.88 3.60
N PRO A 47 6.43 19.40 3.46
CA PRO A 47 5.64 19.23 2.25
C PRO A 47 6.41 19.62 0.97
N LEU A 48 6.16 18.93 -0.15
CA LEU A 48 6.88 19.20 -1.41
C LEU A 48 6.67 20.63 -1.92
N SER A 49 5.54 21.27 -1.61
CA SER A 49 5.26 22.66 -1.95
C SER A 49 6.19 23.67 -1.26
N GLU A 50 6.83 23.27 -0.16
CA GLU A 50 7.74 24.12 0.62
C GLU A 50 9.22 23.87 0.25
N GLN A 51 9.49 22.89 -0.62
CA GLN A 51 10.85 22.50 -0.97
C GLN A 51 11.35 23.20 -2.24
N GLN A 52 12.59 23.71 -2.18
CA GLN A 52 13.29 24.25 -3.34
C GLN A 52 14.00 23.14 -4.11
N GLU A 53 13.22 22.33 -4.82
CA GLU A 53 13.76 21.20 -5.56
C GLU A 53 14.33 21.63 -6.93
N PRO A 54 15.48 21.08 -7.36
CA PRO A 54 16.13 21.46 -8.63
C PRO A 54 15.27 21.07 -9.84
N ASN A 55 15.38 21.83 -10.93
CA ASN A 55 14.62 21.56 -12.15
C ASN A 55 14.89 20.14 -12.67
N CYS A 56 13.86 19.28 -12.67
CA CYS A 56 13.97 17.88 -13.07
C CYS A 56 12.78 17.50 -13.99
N PRO A 57 13.01 17.06 -15.23
CA PRO A 57 11.93 16.74 -16.16
C PRO A 57 11.08 15.55 -15.69
N ILE A 58 11.69 14.54 -15.06
CA ILE A 58 10.98 13.36 -14.56
C ILE A 58 10.02 13.72 -13.42
N ARG A 59 10.45 14.60 -12.51
CA ARG A 59 9.62 15.06 -11.39
C ARG A 59 8.38 15.83 -11.84
N LYS A 60 8.45 16.51 -12.99
CA LYS A 60 7.28 17.19 -13.60
C LYS A 60 6.31 16.21 -14.26
N LEU A 61 6.80 15.06 -14.72
CA LEU A 61 5.98 14.03 -15.38
C LEU A 61 5.31 13.07 -14.38
N VAL A 62 5.99 12.74 -13.29
CA VAL A 62 5.50 11.73 -12.32
C VAL A 62 4.78 12.42 -11.16
N THR A 63 3.46 12.28 -11.13
CA THR A 63 2.64 12.86 -10.05
C THR A 63 2.91 12.15 -8.71
N PRO A 64 3.33 12.85 -7.64
CA PRO A 64 3.50 12.23 -6.32
C PRO A 64 2.15 11.80 -5.73
N THR A 65 2.17 10.77 -4.87
CA THR A 65 1.02 10.40 -4.05
C THR A 65 0.72 11.48 -3.01
N ASP A 66 -0.45 11.43 -2.37
CA ASP A 66 -0.85 12.48 -1.44
C ASP A 66 0.02 12.48 -0.18
N GLY A 67 0.41 11.30 0.30
CA GLY A 67 1.33 11.18 1.43
C GLY A 67 2.74 11.64 1.07
N ALA A 68 3.19 11.46 -0.17
CA ALA A 68 4.48 11.99 -0.62
C ALA A 68 4.45 13.53 -0.69
N LYS A 69 3.37 14.13 -1.21
CA LYS A 69 3.18 15.59 -1.24
C LYS A 69 3.22 16.22 0.15
N ALA A 70 2.55 15.59 1.11
CA ALA A 70 2.48 16.08 2.49
C ALA A 70 3.73 15.75 3.33
N GLY A 71 4.60 14.88 2.82
CA GLY A 71 5.81 14.45 3.51
C GLY A 71 5.57 13.46 4.64
N ASP A 72 4.50 12.67 4.58
CA ASP A 72 4.17 11.63 5.56
C ASP A 72 5.31 10.62 5.73
N ARG A 73 5.45 10.01 6.91
CA ARG A 73 6.36 8.89 7.09
C ARG A 73 6.02 7.71 6.18
N VAL A 74 7.02 6.87 5.91
CA VAL A 74 6.80 5.54 5.34
C VAL A 74 6.51 4.57 6.47
N ARG A 75 5.41 3.82 6.36
CA ARG A 75 4.96 2.81 7.31
C ARG A 75 4.64 1.51 6.55
N TYR A 76 4.24 0.47 7.27
CA TYR A 76 4.03 -0.86 6.69
C TYR A 76 2.74 -1.53 7.12
N ILE A 77 2.27 -2.47 6.31
CA ILE A 77 1.35 -3.52 6.74
C ILE A 77 1.91 -4.87 6.27
N GLN A 78 1.80 -5.90 7.10
CA GLN A 78 2.38 -7.21 6.82
C GLN A 78 1.36 -8.31 7.09
N PHE A 79 1.29 -9.26 6.16
CA PHE A 79 0.41 -10.42 6.25
C PHE A 79 1.21 -11.73 6.20
N THR A 80 0.67 -12.76 6.82
CA THR A 80 1.13 -14.15 6.69
C THR A 80 -0.02 -14.97 6.17
N ASP A 81 0.21 -15.71 5.08
CA ASP A 81 -0.80 -16.53 4.43
C ASP A 81 -0.54 -18.01 4.70
N SER A 82 -1.57 -18.73 5.15
CA SER A 82 -1.47 -20.18 5.34
C SER A 82 -1.27 -20.88 4.00
N MET A 83 -0.37 -21.87 3.97
CA MET A 83 -0.25 -22.78 2.82
C MET A 83 -1.50 -23.66 2.64
N TYR A 84 -2.31 -23.80 3.68
CA TYR A 84 -3.59 -24.50 3.63
C TYR A 84 -4.69 -23.60 3.05
N ASN A 85 -4.60 -23.35 1.73
CA ASN A 85 -5.63 -22.71 0.90
C ASN A 85 -6.00 -21.27 1.31
N ALA A 86 -5.06 -20.46 1.81
CA ALA A 86 -5.31 -19.02 1.93
C ALA A 86 -5.58 -18.38 0.55
N PRO A 87 -6.44 -17.34 0.46
CA PRO A 87 -6.92 -16.80 -0.82
C PRO A 87 -5.86 -16.00 -1.60
N CYS A 88 -4.81 -15.55 -0.93
CA CYS A 88 -3.63 -14.94 -1.53
C CYS A 88 -2.37 -15.62 -0.97
N GLN A 89 -1.21 -15.35 -1.56
CA GLN A 89 0.07 -15.95 -1.20
C GLN A 89 1.21 -14.92 -1.40
N PRO A 90 2.38 -15.11 -0.78
CA PRO A 90 3.42 -14.07 -0.72
C PRO A 90 3.79 -13.43 -2.06
N TYR A 91 4.24 -14.20 -3.06
CA TYR A 91 4.58 -13.62 -4.37
C TYR A 91 3.37 -12.98 -5.07
N GLN A 92 2.19 -13.56 -4.89
CA GLN A 92 0.97 -13.05 -5.49
C GLN A 92 0.62 -11.67 -4.92
N ARG A 93 0.79 -11.42 -3.62
CA ARG A 93 0.55 -10.11 -3.01
C ARG A 93 1.43 -9.03 -3.63
N SER A 94 2.74 -9.28 -3.74
CA SER A 94 3.68 -8.32 -4.32
C SER A 94 3.35 -7.96 -5.78
N TYR A 95 2.84 -8.92 -6.56
CA TYR A 95 2.36 -8.63 -7.92
C TYR A 95 1.05 -7.84 -7.93
N VAL A 96 0.08 -8.21 -7.09
CA VAL A 96 -1.17 -7.47 -6.94
C VAL A 96 -0.89 -6.02 -6.57
N GLU A 97 -0.01 -5.82 -5.61
CA GLU A 97 0.37 -4.51 -5.13
C GLU A 97 1.02 -3.69 -6.25
N ALA A 98 2.01 -4.23 -6.96
CA ALA A 98 2.71 -3.53 -8.04
C ALA A 98 1.84 -3.21 -9.25
N TYR A 99 0.81 -4.02 -9.52
CA TYR A 99 -0.11 -3.77 -10.63
C TYR A 99 -1.23 -2.78 -10.28
N ARG A 100 -1.64 -2.71 -9.01
CA ARG A 100 -2.81 -1.92 -8.59
C ARG A 100 -2.48 -0.61 -7.90
N PHE A 101 -1.34 -0.51 -7.22
CA PHE A 101 -1.03 0.61 -6.35
C PHE A 101 0.21 1.37 -6.80
N ARG A 102 0.27 2.66 -6.44
CA ARG A 102 1.34 3.58 -6.86
C ARG A 102 2.26 3.87 -5.68
N GLY A 103 3.58 3.93 -5.94
CA GLY A 103 4.55 4.36 -4.93
C GLY A 103 4.67 3.40 -3.75
N ILE A 104 4.71 2.10 -4.04
CA ILE A 104 4.78 1.03 -3.06
C ILE A 104 6.14 0.31 -3.06
N ASP A 105 6.48 -0.30 -1.92
CA ASP A 105 7.67 -1.12 -1.73
C ASP A 105 7.29 -2.50 -1.16
N PRO A 106 7.09 -3.53 -2.02
CA PRO A 106 6.67 -4.86 -1.60
C PRO A 106 7.86 -5.79 -1.28
N GLY A 107 7.80 -6.49 -0.14
CA GLY A 107 8.79 -7.48 0.30
C GLY A 107 8.19 -8.89 0.42
N THR A 108 8.78 -9.88 -0.26
CA THR A 108 8.25 -11.26 -0.31
C THR A 108 9.12 -12.26 0.44
N LEU A 109 8.55 -12.96 1.41
CA LEU A 109 9.22 -14.05 2.14
C LEU A 109 8.28 -15.27 2.26
N SER A 110 8.81 -16.41 2.69
CA SER A 110 8.01 -17.64 2.86
C SER A 110 6.93 -17.51 3.93
N GLY A 111 7.26 -16.91 5.09
CA GLY A 111 6.35 -16.80 6.24
C GLY A 111 5.66 -15.45 6.38
N ARG A 112 5.95 -14.48 5.51
CA ARG A 112 5.37 -13.13 5.58
C ARG A 112 5.53 -12.38 4.26
N GLN A 113 4.61 -11.48 3.99
CA GLN A 113 4.71 -10.52 2.90
C GLN A 113 4.31 -9.15 3.43
N ILE A 114 5.09 -8.13 3.06
CA ILE A 114 5.00 -6.77 3.57
C ILE A 114 4.87 -5.80 2.40
N VAL A 115 4.17 -4.69 2.62
CA VAL A 115 4.23 -3.52 1.76
C VAL A 115 4.50 -2.28 2.59
N GLU A 116 5.42 -1.45 2.12
CA GLU A 116 5.73 -0.15 2.71
C GLU A 116 5.37 0.98 1.75
N CYS A 117 4.67 2.01 2.24
CA CYS A 117 4.44 3.26 1.50
C CYS A 117 4.08 4.40 2.47
N ARG A 118 3.73 5.57 1.93
CA ARG A 118 3.42 6.76 2.73
C ARG A 118 2.16 6.55 3.58
N GLU A 119 2.20 6.98 4.83
CA GLU A 119 1.22 6.60 5.88
C GLU A 119 -0.25 6.77 5.45
N ARG A 120 -0.66 7.93 4.91
CA ARG A 120 -2.06 8.12 4.46
C ARG A 120 -2.44 7.35 3.19
N ASP A 121 -1.45 7.00 2.37
CA ASP A 121 -1.67 6.22 1.15
C ASP A 121 -1.80 4.73 1.50
N LEU A 122 -1.10 4.29 2.55
CA LEU A 122 -1.13 2.94 3.09
C LEU A 122 -2.46 2.60 3.80
N GLU A 123 -3.11 3.59 4.43
CA GLU A 123 -4.38 3.41 5.14
C GLU A 123 -5.60 3.23 4.20
N LYS A 124 -5.44 3.48 2.90
CA LYS A 124 -6.50 3.38 1.87
C LYS A 124 -6.49 2.02 1.19
#